data_AF-A0A928E3V9-F1
#
_entry.id   AF-A0A928E3V9-F1
#
_cell.length_a   1.000
_cell.length_b   1.000
_cell.length_c   1.000
_cell.angle_alpha   90.00
_cell.angle_beta   90.00
_cell.angle_gamma   90.00
#
_symmetry.space_group_name_H-M   'P 1'
#
loop_
_entity.id
_entity.type
_entity.pdbx_description
1 polymer ?
#
loop_
_entity_poly.entity_id
_entity_poly.type
_entity_poly.pdbx_seq_one_letter_code
_entity_poly.pdbx_strand_id
1 'polypeptide(L)'
;MKKLLILTAVGAMLAAPAMAVQKCVALDASTTTCTSTSTMSKADWSATCTTNDTSVPIKGIAMCSNQAADAQFGTSDVITTVSGSSDTTNLNCWCKMVEPAVSSWVFVIASSSAGFCANVCSYRCSHYAQNYSAFRSALFGSLAN
;
A
#
# COMPACT_ATOMS: atom_id res chain seq x y z
N MET A 1 7.93 -70.75 -21.57
CA MET A 1 8.67 -69.48 -21.78
C MET A 1 7.72 -68.32 -21.50
N LYS A 2 8.20 -67.34 -20.74
CA LYS A 2 7.51 -66.13 -20.27
C LYS A 2 6.91 -65.30 -21.41
N LYS A 3 5.82 -64.58 -21.12
CA LYS A 3 5.74 -63.11 -21.27
C LYS A 3 4.48 -62.56 -20.60
N LEU A 4 4.69 -61.94 -19.44
CA LEU A 4 3.76 -61.08 -18.73
C LEU A 4 3.71 -59.73 -19.47
N LEU A 5 2.52 -59.19 -19.76
CA LEU A 5 2.35 -57.82 -20.24
C LEU A 5 1.63 -57.03 -19.15
N ILE A 6 2.37 -56.12 -18.52
CA ILE A 6 1.91 -55.21 -17.47
C ILE A 6 1.43 -53.93 -18.17
N LEU A 7 0.13 -53.61 -18.07
CA LEU A 7 -0.41 -52.29 -18.44
C LEU A 7 -0.13 -51.32 -17.29
N THR A 8 0.75 -50.36 -17.52
CA THR A 8 1.00 -49.23 -16.61
C THR A 8 -0.12 -48.21 -16.74
N ALA A 9 -0.94 -48.06 -15.70
CA ALA A 9 -1.89 -46.97 -15.55
C ALA A 9 -1.13 -45.69 -15.16
N VAL A 10 -1.02 -44.75 -16.09
CA VAL A 10 -0.54 -43.38 -15.82
C VAL A 10 -1.70 -42.61 -15.19
N GLY A 11 -1.69 -42.50 -13.87
CA GLY A 11 -2.60 -41.63 -13.13
C GLY A 11 -2.24 -40.17 -13.38
N ALA A 12 -3.06 -39.47 -14.14
CA ALA A 12 -2.99 -38.01 -14.26
C ALA A 12 -3.42 -37.39 -12.92
N MET A 13 -2.45 -36.97 -12.10
CA MET A 13 -2.71 -36.04 -11.01
C MET A 13 -3.16 -34.71 -11.60
N LEU A 14 -4.46 -34.46 -11.57
CA LEU A 14 -5.02 -33.13 -11.77
C LEU A 14 -4.59 -32.25 -10.58
N ALA A 15 -3.46 -31.57 -10.72
CA ALA A 15 -3.13 -30.45 -9.85
C ALA A 15 -4.19 -29.37 -10.10
N ALA A 16 -5.11 -29.20 -9.15
CA ALA A 16 -6.02 -28.06 -9.16
C ALA A 16 -5.16 -26.79 -9.25
N PRO A 17 -5.47 -25.84 -10.17
CA PRO A 17 -4.78 -24.57 -10.16
C PRO A 17 -5.03 -23.97 -8.78
N ALA A 18 -3.96 -23.63 -8.07
CA ALA A 18 -4.05 -22.86 -6.84
C ALA A 18 -4.77 -21.55 -7.20
N MET A 19 -6.08 -21.51 -7.01
CA MET A 19 -6.87 -20.32 -7.19
C MET A 19 -6.30 -19.33 -6.18
N ALA A 20 -5.52 -18.36 -6.67
CA ALA A 20 -5.14 -17.21 -5.88
C ALA A 20 -6.46 -16.61 -5.41
N VAL A 21 -6.79 -16.83 -4.13
CA VAL A 21 -7.98 -16.28 -3.51
C VAL A 21 -7.79 -14.77 -3.57
N GLN A 22 -8.43 -14.15 -4.56
CA GLN A 22 -8.51 -12.71 -4.68
C GLN A 22 -9.34 -12.25 -3.48
N LYS A 23 -8.65 -11.89 -2.40
CA LYS A 23 -9.28 -11.31 -1.22
C LYS A 23 -9.76 -9.93 -1.61
N CYS A 24 -10.98 -9.84 -2.14
CA CYS A 24 -11.68 -8.58 -2.32
C CYS A 24 -11.97 -8.02 -0.93
N VAL A 25 -11.09 -7.14 -0.44
CA VAL A 25 -11.38 -6.37 0.76
C VAL A 25 -12.14 -5.13 0.33
N ALA A 26 -13.43 -5.10 0.66
CA ALA A 26 -14.23 -3.88 0.52
C ALA A 26 -13.83 -2.89 1.63
N LEU A 27 -12.80 -2.08 1.37
CA LEU A 27 -12.49 -0.90 2.17
C LEU A 27 -13.31 0.27 1.61
N ASP A 28 -14.45 0.59 2.21
CA ASP A 28 -15.23 1.79 1.88
C ASP A 28 -14.76 2.95 2.75
N ALA A 29 -14.18 3.98 2.12
CA ALA A 29 -13.62 5.13 2.83
C ALA A 29 -14.61 5.86 3.74
N SER A 30 -15.92 5.80 3.44
CA SER A 30 -16.97 6.52 4.17
C SER A 30 -17.28 5.89 5.52
N THR A 31 -17.26 4.55 5.61
CA THR A 31 -17.54 3.79 6.83
C THR A 31 -16.28 3.19 7.46
N THR A 32 -15.12 3.30 6.79
CA THR A 32 -13.85 2.78 7.32
C THR A 32 -13.32 3.66 8.43
N THR A 33 -13.06 3.06 9.59
CA THR A 33 -12.22 3.63 10.64
C THR A 33 -10.88 2.93 10.65
N CYS A 34 -9.78 3.65 10.84
CA CYS A 34 -8.46 3.03 10.93
C CYS A 34 -7.80 3.38 12.26
N THR A 35 -7.01 2.46 12.79
CA THR A 35 -6.14 2.66 13.96
C THR A 35 -4.70 2.45 13.53
N SER A 36 -3.76 3.23 14.05
CA SER A 36 -2.36 3.09 13.69
C SER A 36 -1.44 3.29 14.89
N THR A 37 -0.32 2.58 14.91
CA THR A 37 0.79 2.87 15.82
C THR A 37 1.85 3.62 15.00
N SER A 38 1.94 4.92 15.24
CA SER A 38 2.79 5.78 14.42
C SER A 38 4.24 5.73 14.92
N THR A 39 5.19 5.46 14.03
CA THR A 39 6.62 5.54 14.33
C THR A 39 7.30 6.44 13.32
N MET A 40 8.07 7.42 13.81
CA MET A 40 8.93 8.27 12.99
C MET A 40 10.17 7.50 12.48
N SER A 41 10.87 8.07 11.50
CA SER A 41 12.13 7.56 10.94
C SER A 41 12.04 6.19 10.28
N LYS A 42 10.87 5.81 9.78
CA LYS A 42 10.68 4.59 8.97
C LYS A 42 10.24 4.94 7.55
N ALA A 43 10.53 4.08 6.59
CA ALA A 43 9.91 4.15 5.27
C ALA A 43 8.53 3.46 5.29
N ASP A 44 8.36 2.43 6.11
CA ASP A 44 7.10 1.68 6.18
C ASP A 44 6.13 2.29 7.20
N TRP A 45 4.84 2.11 6.93
CA TRP A 45 3.75 2.45 7.84
C TRP A 45 2.69 1.36 7.81
N SER A 46 1.90 1.27 8.87
CA SER A 46 0.79 0.33 8.96
C SER A 46 -0.39 0.92 9.71
N ALA A 47 -1.57 0.35 9.44
CA ALA A 47 -2.78 0.65 10.16
C ALA A 47 -3.69 -0.60 10.15
N THR A 48 -4.65 -0.67 11.06
CA THR A 48 -5.74 -1.64 11.01
C THR A 48 -7.02 -0.87 10.71
N CYS A 49 -7.64 -1.19 9.57
CA CYS A 49 -8.83 -0.52 9.08
C CYS A 49 -10.05 -1.43 9.20
N THR A 50 -11.09 -0.94 9.85
CA THR A 50 -12.33 -1.66 10.13
C THR A 50 -13.47 -1.10 9.27
N THR A 51 -14.07 -1.96 8.47
CA THR A 51 -15.25 -1.68 7.64
C THR A 51 -16.30 -2.74 7.92
N ASN A 52 -17.54 -2.37 8.26
CA ASN A 52 -18.64 -3.31 8.52
C ASN A 52 -18.21 -4.48 9.44
N ASP A 53 -17.63 -4.14 10.59
CA ASP A 53 -17.09 -5.07 11.61
C ASP A 53 -15.93 -5.98 11.16
N THR A 54 -15.48 -5.86 9.91
CA THR A 54 -14.32 -6.59 9.39
C THR A 54 -13.08 -5.72 9.52
N SER A 55 -12.13 -6.17 10.34
CA SER A 55 -10.85 -5.49 10.54
C SER A 55 -9.77 -6.06 9.63
N VAL A 56 -9.14 -5.20 8.85
CA VAL A 56 -8.09 -5.56 7.89
C VAL A 56 -6.81 -4.81 8.22
N PRO A 57 -5.70 -5.51 8.51
CA PRO A 57 -4.41 -4.86 8.61
C PRO A 57 -3.98 -4.41 7.21
N ILE A 58 -3.58 -3.15 7.11
CA ILE A 58 -2.98 -2.56 5.92
C ILE A 58 -1.52 -2.22 6.20
N LYS A 59 -0.69 -2.36 5.17
CA LYS A 59 0.69 -1.90 5.19
C LYS A 59 0.93 -1.01 4.00
N GLY A 60 1.81 -0.04 4.18
CA GLY A 60 2.22 0.86 3.13
C GLY A 60 3.65 1.31 3.28
N ILE A 61 4.11 1.99 2.25
CA ILE A 61 5.39 2.67 2.19
C ILE A 61 5.17 4.17 2.06
N ALA A 62 6.13 4.93 2.56
CA ALA A 62 6.19 6.37 2.52
C ALA A 62 7.46 6.77 1.79
N MET A 63 7.36 7.75 0.90
CA MET A 63 8.48 8.24 0.13
C MET A 63 8.45 9.76 0.01
N CYS A 64 9.64 10.33 0.06
CA CYS A 64 9.88 11.75 -0.16
C CYS A 64 10.29 11.95 -1.62
N SER A 65 9.54 12.78 -2.34
CA SER A 65 9.61 12.94 -3.79
C SER A 65 9.83 14.39 -4.19
N ASN A 66 10.50 14.60 -5.32
CA ASN A 66 10.65 15.92 -5.92
C ASN A 66 9.35 16.38 -6.62
N GLN A 67 8.42 15.47 -6.82
CA GLN A 67 7.13 15.74 -7.44
C GLN A 67 6.17 16.33 -6.42
N ALA A 68 5.74 17.57 -6.67
CA ALA A 68 4.62 18.18 -5.96
C ALA A 68 3.28 17.61 -6.48
N ALA A 69 2.24 17.73 -5.67
CA ALA A 69 0.86 17.51 -6.11
C ALA A 69 0.13 18.85 -6.17
N ASP A 70 -0.91 18.93 -7.01
CA ASP A 70 -1.75 20.12 -7.14
C ASP A 70 -2.57 20.39 -5.86
N ALA A 71 -2.86 19.33 -5.09
CA ALA A 71 -3.63 19.40 -3.85
C ALA A 71 -3.22 18.30 -2.86
N GLN A 72 -3.50 18.55 -1.58
CA GLN A 72 -3.43 17.52 -0.54
C GLN A 72 -4.35 16.35 -0.88
N PHE A 73 -3.85 15.12 -0.69
CA PHE A 73 -4.50 13.86 -1.09
C PHE A 73 -4.66 13.65 -2.59
N GLY A 74 -3.99 14.46 -3.41
CA GLY A 74 -3.82 14.18 -4.83
C GLY A 74 -3.14 12.83 -5.05
N THR A 75 -3.56 12.11 -6.08
CA THR A 75 -3.06 10.76 -6.39
C THR A 75 -2.10 10.78 -7.57
N SER A 76 -1.13 9.88 -7.60
CA SER A 76 -0.26 9.64 -8.74
C SER A 76 0.14 8.17 -8.84
N ASP A 77 0.21 7.61 -10.04
CA ASP A 77 0.65 6.22 -10.21
C ASP A 77 2.17 6.08 -10.08
N VAL A 78 2.88 7.16 -10.43
CA VAL A 78 4.35 7.25 -10.38
C VAL A 78 4.75 8.51 -9.62
N ILE A 79 5.80 8.40 -8.82
CA ILE A 79 6.47 9.53 -8.20
C ILE A 79 7.94 9.52 -8.58
N THR A 80 8.54 10.70 -8.69
CA THR A 80 9.96 10.83 -9.05
C THR A 80 10.79 11.24 -7.84
N THR A 81 11.92 10.59 -7.63
CA THR A 81 12.93 10.98 -6.65
C THR A 81 14.20 11.34 -7.39
N VAL A 82 14.82 12.47 -7.05
CA VAL A 82 16.11 12.85 -7.63
C VAL A 82 17.22 12.43 -6.69
N SER A 83 18.29 11.87 -7.23
CA SER A 83 19.49 11.56 -6.47
C SER A 83 20.25 12.84 -6.13
N GLY A 84 20.70 12.96 -4.88
CA GLY A 84 21.43 14.12 -4.39
C GLY A 84 21.19 14.37 -2.91
N SER A 85 22.15 15.01 -2.25
CA SER A 85 22.14 15.33 -0.83
C SER A 85 21.65 16.75 -0.54
N SER A 86 20.92 17.38 -1.48
CA SER A 86 20.40 18.72 -1.26
C SER A 86 19.21 18.64 -0.31
N ASP A 87 19.26 19.41 0.78
CA ASP A 87 18.15 19.48 1.73
C ASP A 87 16.87 20.09 1.14
N THR A 88 16.94 20.67 -0.06
CA THR A 88 15.80 21.30 -0.74
C THR A 88 15.20 20.43 -1.84
N THR A 89 15.71 19.22 -2.07
CA THR A 89 15.11 18.26 -3.01
C THR A 89 14.31 17.20 -2.26
N ASN A 90 13.39 16.54 -2.96
CA ASN A 90 12.58 15.46 -2.38
C ASN A 90 11.76 15.87 -1.14
N LEU A 91 11.07 17.01 -1.19
CA LEU A 91 10.34 17.57 -0.05
C LEU A 91 8.91 17.04 0.12
N ASN A 92 8.36 16.40 -0.91
CA ASN A 92 6.95 16.04 -0.98
C ASN A 92 6.75 14.64 -0.41
N CYS A 93 5.99 14.53 0.67
CA CYS A 93 5.67 13.24 1.28
C CYS A 93 4.49 12.58 0.55
N TRP A 94 4.75 11.37 0.05
CA TRP A 94 3.78 10.51 -0.62
C TRP A 94 3.64 9.19 0.11
N CYS A 95 2.43 8.67 0.18
CA CYS A 95 2.08 7.42 0.83
C CYS A 95 1.49 6.44 -0.17
N LYS A 96 1.81 5.16 -0.06
CA LYS A 96 1.24 4.10 -0.90
C LYS A 96 0.93 2.89 -0.05
N MET A 97 -0.27 2.34 -0.19
CA MET A 97 -0.61 1.05 0.37
C MET A 97 -0.02 -0.05 -0.51
N VAL A 98 0.54 -1.08 0.10
CA VAL A 98 1.12 -2.24 -0.58
C VAL A 98 0.48 -3.56 -0.16
N GLU A 99 -0.18 -3.59 0.99
CA GLU A 99 -1.00 -4.72 1.46
C GLU A 99 -2.31 -4.20 2.05
N PRO A 100 -3.45 -4.90 1.85
CA PRO A 100 -3.59 -6.15 1.08
C PRO A 100 -3.63 -5.96 -0.45
N ALA A 101 -3.76 -4.71 -0.90
CA ALA A 101 -3.77 -4.35 -2.31
C ALA A 101 -2.87 -3.12 -2.51
N VAL A 102 -2.41 -2.92 -3.75
CA VAL A 102 -1.53 -1.79 -4.09
C VAL A 102 -2.40 -0.60 -4.50
N SER A 103 -2.21 0.55 -3.84
CA SER A 103 -2.86 1.82 -4.21
C SER A 103 -1.99 2.64 -5.17
N SER A 104 -2.56 3.69 -5.74
CA SER A 104 -1.75 4.82 -6.24
C SER A 104 -1.03 5.51 -5.08
N TRP A 105 -0.02 6.31 -5.37
CA TRP A 105 0.58 7.20 -4.38
C TRP A 105 -0.39 8.32 -4.02
N VAL A 106 -0.49 8.65 -2.74
CA VAL A 106 -1.33 9.72 -2.20
C VAL A 106 -0.41 10.78 -1.57
N PHE A 107 -0.48 12.00 -2.07
CA PHE A 107 0.28 13.12 -1.52
C PHE A 107 -0.29 13.55 -0.17
N VAL A 108 0.57 13.78 0.81
CA VAL A 108 0.15 14.21 2.15
C VAL A 108 0.56 15.63 2.45
N ILE A 109 1.84 15.96 2.30
CA ILE A 109 2.36 17.27 2.68
C ILE A 109 3.74 17.53 2.05
N ALA A 110 4.05 18.81 1.80
CA ALA A 110 5.41 19.26 1.51
C ALA A 110 6.13 19.63 2.81
N SER A 111 7.35 19.13 2.98
CA SER A 111 8.21 19.39 4.14
C SER A 111 9.17 20.56 3.87
N SER A 112 9.70 21.18 4.93
CA SER A 112 10.68 22.25 4.82
C SER A 112 12.11 21.78 4.46
N SER A 113 12.41 20.49 4.68
CA SER A 113 13.70 19.89 4.29
C SER A 113 13.55 18.39 3.98
N ALA A 114 14.50 17.86 3.21
CA ALA A 114 14.58 16.45 2.84
C ALA A 114 14.71 15.55 4.08
N GLY A 115 15.58 15.93 5.02
CA GLY A 115 15.76 15.20 6.27
C GLY A 115 14.50 15.18 7.14
N PHE A 116 13.78 16.30 7.22
CA PHE A 116 12.50 16.34 7.93
C PHE A 116 11.46 15.47 7.24
N CYS A 117 11.36 15.53 5.91
CA CYS A 117 10.48 14.66 5.15
C CYS A 117 10.75 13.18 5.46
N ALA A 118 12.01 12.74 5.34
CA ALA A 118 12.40 11.36 5.60
C ALA A 118 12.09 10.92 7.03
N ASN A 119 12.19 11.83 8.01
CA ASN A 119 11.88 11.55 9.40
C ASN A 119 10.38 11.39 9.67
N VAL A 120 9.52 12.21 9.05
CA VAL A 120 8.09 12.28 9.43
C VAL A 120 7.14 11.63 8.44
N CYS A 121 7.56 11.30 7.22
CA CYS A 121 6.62 10.93 6.16
C CYS A 121 5.80 9.67 6.48
N SER A 122 6.43 8.60 6.98
CA SER A 122 5.70 7.38 7.41
C SER A 122 4.72 7.64 8.56
N TYR A 123 5.15 8.42 9.56
CA TYR A 123 4.28 8.88 10.64
C TYR A 123 3.06 9.62 10.09
N ARG A 124 3.25 10.47 9.09
CA ARG A 124 2.14 11.18 8.43
C ARG A 124 1.24 10.17 7.73
N CYS A 125 1.75 9.22 6.96
CA CYS A 125 0.92 8.21 6.31
C CYS A 125 0.00 7.46 7.29
N SER A 126 0.55 6.96 8.41
CA SER A 126 -0.24 6.26 9.43
C SER A 126 -1.26 7.17 10.12
N HIS A 127 -0.82 8.38 10.49
CA HIS A 127 -1.68 9.38 11.13
C HIS A 127 -2.84 9.81 10.23
N TYR A 128 -2.59 10.01 8.93
CA TYR A 128 -3.62 10.41 7.99
C TYR A 128 -4.58 9.25 7.67
N ALA A 129 -4.09 8.02 7.55
CA ALA A 129 -4.95 6.83 7.44
C ALA A 129 -5.95 6.75 8.59
N GLN A 130 -5.49 6.99 9.82
CA GLN A 130 -6.33 6.98 11.02
C GLN A 130 -7.35 8.13 11.04
N ASN A 131 -6.91 9.36 10.83
CA ASN A 131 -7.71 10.54 11.20
C ASN A 131 -8.46 11.20 10.03
N TYR A 132 -8.11 10.92 8.77
CA TYR A 132 -8.63 11.68 7.62
C TYR A 132 -9.35 10.76 6.62
N SER A 133 -10.68 10.89 6.52
CA SER A 133 -11.49 10.13 5.56
C SER A 133 -11.16 10.46 4.11
N ALA A 134 -10.78 11.69 3.79
CA ALA A 134 -10.35 12.08 2.45
C ALA A 134 -9.06 11.36 2.02
N PHE A 135 -8.10 11.20 2.94
CA PHE A 135 -6.91 10.38 2.68
C PHE A 135 -7.28 8.92 2.44
N ARG A 136 -8.16 8.34 3.27
CA ARG A 136 -8.66 6.97 3.05
C ARG A 136 -9.39 6.83 1.72
N SER A 137 -10.13 7.84 1.30
CA SER A 137 -10.84 7.86 0.01
C SER A 137 -9.87 7.83 -1.16
N ALA A 138 -8.81 8.65 -1.13
CA ALA A 138 -7.76 8.62 -2.14
C ALA A 138 -6.99 7.30 -2.15
N LEU A 139 -6.69 6.77 -0.96
CA LEU A 139 -5.92 5.54 -0.78
C LEU A 139 -6.70 4.30 -1.24
N PHE A 140 -7.98 4.20 -0.88
CA PHE A 140 -8.81 3.03 -1.19
C PHE A 140 -9.51 3.13 -2.55
N GLY A 141 -9.83 4.34 -3.00
CA GLY A 141 -10.45 4.56 -4.31
C GLY A 141 -9.54 4.24 -5.50
N SER A 142 -8.23 4.07 -5.27
CA SER A 142 -7.25 3.66 -6.28
C SER A 142 -6.88 2.17 -6.20
N LEU A 143 -7.47 1.40 -5.28
CA LEU A 143 -7.25 -0.04 -5.24
C LEU A 143 -7.93 -0.65 -6.46
N ALA A 144 -7.12 -1.34 -7.28
CA ALA A 144 -7.55 -1.92 -8.54
C ALA A 144 -8.93 -2.59 -8.44
N ASN A 145 -9.85 -2.17 -9.33
CA ASN A 145 -10.97 -3.02 -9.76
C ASN A 145 -10.43 -4.23 -10.51
#